data_AF-A0AAV1K8V6-F1
#
_entry.id   AF-A0AAV1K8V6-F1
#
_cell.length_a   1.000
_cell.length_b   1.000
_cell.length_c   1.000
_cell.angle_alpha   90.00
_cell.angle_beta   90.00
_cell.angle_gamma   90.00
#
_symmetry.space_group_name_H-M   'P 1'
#
loop_
_entity.id
_entity.type
_entity.pdbx_description
1 polymer ?
#
loop_
_entity_poly.entity_id
_entity_poly.type
_entity_poly.pdbx_seq_one_letter_code
_entity_poly.pdbx_strand_id
1 'polypeptide(L)'
;MYCTWKLKELKDELKKRGAKITGKKSDLVERLESYDRNFNFGNQSPVASQSQAIDVPAVELYQDVNSCTILPKITKKHIQSYFDRFNKNISDAVKLYESRYILKRFLQGIYETTTI
;
A
#
# COMPACT_ATOMS: atom_id res chain seq x y z
N MET A 1 25.91 19.29 12.55
CA MET A 1 26.57 20.57 12.91
C MET A 1 26.15 21.12 14.28
N TYR A 2 25.06 20.63 14.91
CA TYR A 2 24.53 21.25 16.14
C TYR A 2 25.10 20.72 17.47
N CYS A 3 26.03 19.76 17.42
CA CYS A 3 26.63 19.17 18.62
C CYS A 3 27.38 20.17 19.52
N THR A 4 27.93 21.25 18.94
CA THR A 4 28.72 22.27 19.63
C THR A 4 27.86 23.30 20.38
N TRP A 5 26.56 23.37 20.10
CA TRP A 5 25.66 24.35 20.71
C TRP A 5 25.31 24.01 22.16
N LYS A 6 25.00 25.05 22.93
CA LYS A 6 24.47 24.92 24.29
C LYS A 6 23.01 24.50 24.25
N LEU A 7 22.57 23.85 25.32
CA LEU A 7 21.21 23.33 25.43
C LEU A 7 20.13 24.43 25.37
N LYS A 8 20.48 25.66 25.78
CA LYS A 8 19.62 26.84 25.64
C LYS A 8 19.42 27.21 24.17
N GLU A 9 20.51 27.35 23.41
CA GLU A 9 20.51 27.70 21.99
C GLU A 9 19.73 26.67 21.15
N LEU A 10 19.90 25.38 21.43
CA LEU A 10 19.14 24.31 20.77
C LEU A 10 17.63 24.43 21.02
N LYS A 11 17.23 24.76 22.25
CA LYS A 11 15.82 24.94 22.61
C LYS A 11 15.23 26.22 22.01
N ASP A 12 16.01 27.30 21.97
CA ASP A 12 15.59 28.57 21.40
C ASP A 12 15.36 28.44 19.90
N GLU A 13 16.24 27.74 19.18
CA GLU A 13 16.07 27.45 17.76
C GLU A 13 14.91 26.49 17.49
N LEU A 14 14.73 25.43 18.29
CA LEU A 14 13.55 24.56 18.18
C LEU A 14 12.26 25.33 18.48
N LYS A 15 12.26 26.25 19.44
CA LYS A 15 11.11 27.09 19.79
C LYS A 15 10.77 28.08 18.68
N LYS A 16 11.79 28.73 18.09
CA LYS A 16 11.65 29.62 16.92
C LYS A 16 11.05 28.87 15.72
N ARG A 17 11.42 27.60 15.57
CA ARG A 17 10.95 26.70 14.53
C ARG A 17 9.61 26.01 14.86
N GLY A 18 9.01 26.26 16.03
CA GLY A 18 7.72 25.66 16.44
C GLY A 18 7.80 24.15 16.71
N ALA A 19 8.99 23.61 16.95
CA ALA A 19 9.23 22.20 17.18
C ALA A 19 9.24 21.82 18.67
N LYS A 20 9.10 20.52 18.95
CA LYS A 20 9.09 19.99 20.32
C LYS A 20 10.45 20.19 21.01
N ILE A 21 10.43 20.88 22.16
CA ILE A 21 11.62 21.20 22.98
C ILE A 21 11.96 20.15 24.06
N THR A 22 11.21 19.05 24.14
CA THR A 22 11.43 17.99 25.12
C THR A 22 12.47 16.98 24.62
N GLY A 23 13.31 16.47 25.54
CA GLY A 23 14.26 15.39 25.26
C GLY A 23 15.66 15.65 25.82
N LYS A 24 16.57 14.71 25.61
CA LYS A 24 18.00 14.85 25.92
C LYS A 24 18.68 15.74 24.87
N LYS A 25 19.90 16.21 25.16
CA LYS A 25 20.67 17.07 24.24
C LYS A 25 20.85 16.41 22.86
N SER A 26 21.14 15.11 22.84
CA SER A 26 21.25 14.30 21.62
C SER A 26 20.00 14.40 20.76
N ASP A 27 18.83 14.24 21.37
CA ASP A 27 17.55 14.19 20.69
C ASP A 27 17.18 15.56 20.09
N LEU A 28 17.58 16.65 20.76
CA LEU A 28 17.39 18.01 20.25
C LEU A 28 18.26 18.28 19.02
N VAL A 29 19.50 17.78 19.02
CA VAL A 29 20.44 17.90 17.90
C VAL A 29 19.95 17.09 16.70
N GLU A 30 19.65 15.80 16.88
CA GLU A 30 19.15 14.93 15.82
C GLU A 30 17.85 15.49 15.20
N ARG A 31 16.98 16.04 16.05
CA ARG A 31 15.76 16.69 15.61
C ARG A 31 16.04 17.87 14.70
N LEU A 32 16.94 18.79 15.08
CA LEU A 32 17.33 19.93 14.23
C LEU A 32 17.97 19.47 12.92
N GLU A 33 18.85 18.46 12.94
CA GLU A 33 19.48 17.94 11.72
C GLU A 33 18.48 17.25 10.78
N SER A 34 17.54 16.49 11.33
CA SER A 34 16.46 15.87 10.55
C SER A 34 15.56 16.91 9.91
N TYR A 35 15.34 18.00 10.62
CA TYR A 35 14.53 19.11 10.19
C TYR A 35 15.13 19.95 9.08
N ASP A 36 16.44 20.16 9.11
CA ASP A 36 17.14 20.79 8.00
C ASP A 36 17.21 19.87 6.78
N ARG A 37 17.47 18.57 6.97
CA ARG A 37 17.48 17.57 5.88
C ARG A 37 16.14 17.52 5.14
N ASN A 38 15.04 17.62 5.87
CA ASN A 38 13.71 17.53 5.31
C ASN A 38 13.18 18.88 4.78
N PHE A 39 13.91 19.99 4.95
CA PHE A 39 13.46 21.36 4.60
C PHE A 39 12.10 21.74 5.21
N ASN A 40 11.71 21.14 6.34
CA ASN A 40 10.37 21.19 6.92
C ASN A 40 9.96 22.56 7.52
N PHE A 41 10.85 23.56 7.50
CA PHE A 41 10.61 24.90 8.12
C PHE A 41 10.57 26.03 7.10
N GLY A 42 10.78 25.74 5.82
CA GLY A 42 10.46 26.69 4.75
C GLY A 42 8.94 26.76 4.62
N ASN A 43 8.38 27.95 4.88
CA ASN A 43 6.96 28.32 4.71
C ASN A 43 6.13 27.26 3.99
N GLN A 44 5.50 26.36 4.75
CA GLN A 44 4.18 25.93 4.36
C GLN A 44 3.29 27.17 4.59
N SER A 45 3.24 28.04 3.58
CA SER A 45 1.95 28.65 3.26
C SER A 45 0.93 27.51 3.36
N PRO A 46 -0.27 27.70 3.94
CA PRO A 46 -1.31 26.71 3.78
C PRO A 46 -1.45 26.55 2.27
N VAL A 47 -0.83 25.49 1.71
CA VAL A 47 -0.98 25.14 0.32
C VAL A 47 -2.40 24.64 0.33
N ALA A 48 -3.33 25.60 0.17
CA ALA A 48 -4.74 25.37 0.02
C ALA A 48 -4.82 24.19 -0.90
N SER A 49 -5.25 23.05 -0.38
CA SER A 49 -5.09 21.72 -0.98
C SER A 49 -5.30 21.85 -2.47
N GLN A 50 -4.20 22.07 -3.20
CA GLN A 50 -4.26 22.06 -4.63
C GLN A 50 -4.42 20.58 -4.82
N SER A 51 -5.66 20.16 -5.04
CA SER A 51 -5.95 18.88 -5.64
C SER A 51 -5.10 18.87 -6.89
N GLN A 52 -3.88 18.38 -6.75
CA GLN A 52 -2.97 18.13 -7.84
C GLN A 52 -3.76 17.08 -8.61
N ALA A 53 -4.48 17.54 -9.63
CA ALA A 53 -5.23 16.67 -10.51
C ALA A 53 -4.17 15.79 -11.13
N ILE A 54 -4.08 14.56 -10.61
CA ILE A 54 -3.19 13.56 -11.15
C ILE A 54 -3.66 13.41 -12.59
N ASP A 55 -2.79 13.71 -13.55
CA ASP A 55 -3.08 13.49 -14.96
C ASP A 55 -3.06 11.98 -15.19
N VAL A 56 -4.24 11.37 -15.05
CA VAL A 56 -4.42 9.93 -15.19
C VAL A 56 -4.41 9.63 -16.69
N PRO A 57 -3.51 8.77 -17.18
CA PRO A 57 -3.47 8.41 -18.59
C PRO A 57 -4.80 7.76 -19.03
N ALA A 58 -5.08 7.78 -20.34
CA ALA A 58 -6.26 7.13 -20.87
C ALA A 58 -6.30 5.64 -20.47
N VAL A 59 -7.50 5.11 -20.18
CA VAL A 59 -7.71 3.72 -19.73
C VAL A 59 -7.05 2.71 -20.68
N GLU A 60 -7.06 3.00 -21.98
CA GLU A 60 -6.47 2.17 -23.03
C GLU A 60 -4.93 1.99 -22.91
N LEU A 61 -4.26 2.92 -22.22
CA LEU A 61 -2.82 2.89 -22.00
C LEU A 61 -2.42 2.08 -20.76
N TYR A 62 -3.39 1.66 -19.94
CA TYR A 62 -3.11 0.79 -18.81
C TYR A 62 -2.78 -0.62 -19.29
N GLN A 63 -1.54 -1.02 -19.07
CA GLN A 63 -1.09 -2.41 -19.24
C GLN A 63 -0.84 -3.04 -17.87
N ASP A 64 -1.41 -4.23 -17.64
CA ASP A 64 -1.11 -5.02 -16.45
C ASP A 64 0.36 -5.45 -16.47
N VAL A 65 0.98 -5.61 -15.30
CA VAL A 65 2.35 -6.15 -15.16
C VAL A 65 2.50 -7.54 -15.81
N ASN A 66 1.38 -8.26 -15.98
CA ASN A 66 1.33 -9.57 -16.63
C ASN A 66 0.78 -9.55 -18.06
N SER A 67 0.49 -8.37 -18.63
CA SER A 67 -0.05 -8.27 -19.99
C SER A 67 0.92 -8.78 -21.07
N CYS A 68 2.23 -8.72 -20.79
CA CYS A 68 3.27 -9.30 -21.64
C CYS A 68 3.64 -10.76 -21.29
N THR A 69 2.94 -11.38 -20.33
CA THR A 69 3.22 -12.76 -19.95
C THR A 69 2.63 -13.70 -21.00
N ILE A 70 3.51 -14.32 -21.79
CA ILE A 70 3.12 -15.37 -22.74
C ILE A 70 2.73 -16.60 -21.93
N LEU A 71 1.45 -16.72 -21.60
CA LEU A 71 0.91 -17.91 -20.95
C LEU A 71 0.81 -19.04 -21.98
N PRO A 72 1.30 -20.25 -21.67
CA PRO A 72 1.08 -21.40 -22.53
C PRO A 72 -0.42 -21.66 -22.66
N LYS A 73 -0.87 -22.18 -23.81
CA LYS A 73 -2.29 -22.51 -24.02
C LYS A 73 -2.70 -23.64 -23.07
N ILE A 74 -3.36 -23.29 -21.97
CA ILE A 74 -3.82 -24.26 -20.97
C ILE A 74 -5.01 -25.03 -21.54
N THR A 75 -4.85 -26.36 -21.65
CA THR A 75 -5.92 -27.27 -22.08
C THR A 75 -6.64 -27.86 -20.86
N LYS A 76 -7.91 -28.28 -21.02
CA LYS A 76 -8.68 -28.97 -19.98
C LYS A 76 -7.94 -30.18 -19.36
N LYS A 77 -7.17 -30.92 -20.17
CA LYS A 77 -6.32 -32.03 -19.71
C LYS A 77 -5.27 -31.58 -18.68
N HIS A 78 -4.60 -30.45 -18.94
CA HIS A 78 -3.60 -29.90 -18.00
C HIS A 78 -4.24 -29.54 -16.65
N ILE A 79 -5.45 -28.99 -16.67
CA ILE A 79 -6.21 -28.65 -15.45
C ILE A 79 -6.56 -29.91 -14.67
N GLN A 80 -7.07 -30.95 -15.35
CA GLN A 80 -7.41 -32.23 -14.72
C GLN A 80 -6.18 -32.90 -14.10
N SER A 81 -5.08 -33.00 -14.84
CA SER A 81 -3.83 -33.56 -14.33
C SER A 81 -3.28 -32.81 -13.12
N TYR A 82 -3.46 -31.49 -13.05
CA TYR A 82 -3.12 -30.71 -11.86
C TYR A 82 -3.99 -31.08 -10.66
N PHE A 83 -5.31 -31.15 -10.84
CA PHE A 83 -6.23 -31.53 -9.75
C PHE A 83 -5.95 -32.93 -9.23
N ASP A 84 -5.71 -33.89 -10.13
CA ASP A 84 -5.37 -35.27 -9.78
C ASP A 84 -4.05 -35.36 -9.01
N ARG A 85 -3.01 -34.64 -9.47
CA ARG A 85 -1.68 -34.64 -8.83
C ARG A 85 -1.70 -34.10 -7.41
N PHE A 86 -2.51 -33.08 -7.15
CA PHE A 86 -2.53 -32.37 -5.87
C PHE A 86 -3.75 -32.72 -5.00
N ASN A 87 -4.53 -33.75 -5.38
CA ASN A 87 -5.78 -34.14 -4.72
C ASN A 87 -6.70 -32.96 -4.42
N LYS A 88 -6.76 -31.99 -5.34
CA LYS A 88 -7.63 -30.82 -5.21
C LYS A 88 -9.01 -31.16 -5.72
N ASN A 89 -9.60 -32.19 -5.13
CA ASN A 89 -10.92 -32.65 -5.49
C ASN A 89 -11.96 -31.66 -4.94
N ILE A 90 -12.94 -31.31 -5.77
CA ILE A 90 -14.08 -30.48 -5.37
C ILE A 90 -14.79 -31.09 -4.14
N SER A 91 -14.80 -32.41 -4.01
CA SER A 91 -15.33 -33.12 -2.84
C SER A 91 -14.68 -32.66 -1.53
N ASP A 92 -13.37 -32.42 -1.50
CA ASP A 92 -12.69 -32.00 -0.28
C ASP A 92 -12.97 -30.53 0.04
N ALA A 93 -13.10 -29.68 -0.97
CA ALA A 93 -13.56 -28.30 -0.78
C ALA A 93 -14.99 -28.25 -0.21
N VAL A 94 -15.88 -29.14 -0.66
CA VAL A 94 -17.24 -29.28 -0.10
C VAL A 94 -17.18 -29.76 1.35
N LYS A 95 -16.36 -30.77 1.67
CA LYS A 95 -16.18 -31.21 3.07
C LYS A 95 -15.67 -30.10 3.96
N LEU A 96 -14.71 -29.30 3.51
CA LEU A 96 -14.15 -28.16 4.25
C LEU A 96 -15.19 -27.04 4.47
N TYR A 97 -16.10 -26.86 3.52
CA TYR A 97 -17.23 -25.95 3.67
C TYR A 97 -18.25 -26.46 4.70
N GLU A 98 -18.70 -27.71 4.56
CA GLU A 98 -19.67 -28.32 5.47
C GLU A 98 -19.15 -28.39 6.91
N SER A 99 -17.84 -28.64 7.07
CA SER A 99 -17.16 -28.58 8.38
C SER A 99 -16.86 -27.16 8.87
N ARG A 100 -17.32 -26.12 8.15
CA ARG A 100 -17.17 -24.69 8.47
C ARG A 100 -15.72 -24.21 8.59
N TYR A 101 -14.75 -24.93 8.05
CA TYR A 101 -13.36 -24.45 7.95
C TYR A 101 -13.19 -23.37 6.89
N ILE A 102 -14.10 -23.28 5.92
CA ILE A 102 -14.10 -22.23 4.88
C ILE A 102 -15.51 -21.66 4.74
N LEU A 103 -15.63 -20.34 4.59
CA LEU A 103 -16.89 -19.67 4.27
C LEU A 103 -17.17 -19.72 2.77
N LYS A 104 -18.28 -20.36 2.36
CA LYS A 104 -18.76 -20.30 0.97
C LYS A 104 -19.40 -18.94 0.74
N ARG A 105 -18.73 -18.10 -0.06
CA ARG A 105 -19.37 -16.94 -0.65
C ARG A 105 -20.30 -17.43 -1.76
N PHE A 106 -21.61 -17.45 -1.50
CA PHE A 106 -22.58 -17.66 -2.57
C PHE A 106 -22.49 -16.49 -3.54
N LEU A 107 -22.14 -16.76 -4.79
CA LEU A 107 -22.38 -15.85 -5.90
C LEU A 107 -23.87 -15.91 -6.23
N GLN A 108 -24.70 -15.22 -5.46
CA GLN A 108 -26.02 -14.82 -5.94
C GLN A 108 -25.81 -13.68 -6.94
N GLY A 109 -26.01 -13.95 -8.23
CA GLY A 109 -26.27 -12.87 -9.19
C GLY A 109 -25.60 -12.91 -10.56
N ILE A 110 -25.34 -14.06 -11.20
CA ILE A 110 -24.98 -14.06 -12.64
C ILE A 110 -25.62 -15.22 -13.41
N TYR A 111 -26.94 -15.36 -13.36
CA TYR A 111 -27.70 -16.02 -14.45
C TYR A 111 -29.13 -15.48 -14.49
N GLU A 112 -29.25 -14.19 -14.79
CA GLU A 112 -30.42 -13.67 -15.50
C GLU A 112 -29.91 -12.92 -16.74
N THR A 113 -29.47 -13.67 -17.74
CA THR A 113 -29.48 -13.19 -19.12
C THR A 113 -30.08 -14.28 -19.98
N THR A 114 -31.04 -13.85 -20.81
CA THR A 114 -31.63 -14.59 -21.93
C THR A 114 -32.78 -15.54 -21.57
N THR A 115 -33.99 -14.98 -21.47
CA THR A 115 -35.20 -15.64 -21.99
C THR A 115 -35.81 -14.69 -23.03
N ILE A 116 -35.73 -15.14 -24.29
CA ILE A 116 -36.49 -14.81 -25.52
C ILE A 116 -37.11 -13.41 -25.61
#